data_AF-A0AAW4PK18-F1
#
_entry.id   AF-A0AAW4PK18-F1
#
_cell.length_a   1.000
_cell.length_b   1.000
_cell.length_c   1.000
_cell.angle_alpha   90.00
_cell.angle_beta   90.00
_cell.angle_gamma   90.00
#
_symmetry.space_group_name_H-M   'P 1'
#
loop_
_entity.id
_entity.type
_entity.pdbx_description
1 polymer ?
#
loop_
_entity_poly.entity_id
_entity_poly.type
_entity_poly.pdbx_seq_one_letter_code
_entity_poly.pdbx_strand_id
1 'polypeptide(L)' 'MPTESSCSVSDAAELQELQPSAKLVAKTLEYEGKLTQPQLSESALLPVRTVRSALRILEENDIITARISTMDA' A
#
# COMPACT_ATOMS: atom_id res chain seq x y z
N MET A 1 -14.95 -20.07 1.18
CA MET A 1 -13.98 -19.03 1.59
C MET A 1 -12.68 -19.33 0.85
N PRO A 2 -12.21 -18.42 -0.03
CA PRO A 2 -11.61 -17.16 0.40
C PRO A 2 -12.33 -15.93 -0.16
N THR A 3 -12.41 -14.86 0.62
CA THR A 3 -12.95 -13.57 0.21
C THR A 3 -11.89 -12.86 -0.64
N GLU A 4 -12.15 -12.79 -1.93
CA GLU A 4 -11.41 -11.94 -2.87
C GLU A 4 -11.79 -10.50 -2.53
N SER A 5 -10.91 -9.80 -1.82
CA SER A 5 -11.12 -8.39 -1.47
C SER A 5 -10.98 -7.56 -2.74
N SER A 6 -12.09 -7.41 -3.44
CA SER A 6 -12.29 -6.51 -4.57
C SER A 6 -12.54 -5.11 -4.01
N CYS A 7 -11.60 -4.19 -4.15
CA CYS A 7 -11.86 -2.79 -3.80
C CYS A 7 -12.76 -2.16 -4.87
N SER A 8 -13.86 -1.57 -4.43
CA SER A 8 -14.91 -0.95 -5.25
C SER A 8 -14.58 0.52 -5.47
N VAL A 9 -14.51 0.97 -6.73
CA VAL A 9 -14.65 2.32 -7.38
C VAL A 9 -14.35 3.64 -6.60
N SER A 10 -14.35 3.68 -5.27
CA SER A 10 -14.06 4.83 -4.39
C SER A 10 -12.56 5.20 -4.30
N ASP A 11 -11.66 4.25 -4.56
CA ASP A 11 -10.22 4.37 -4.30
C ASP A 11 -9.59 5.63 -4.91
N ALA A 12 -10.00 5.99 -6.13
CA ALA A 12 -9.38 7.08 -6.88
C ALA A 12 -9.73 8.48 -6.33
N ALA A 13 -10.87 8.64 -5.66
CA ALA A 13 -11.25 9.92 -5.04
C ALA A 13 -10.57 10.08 -3.67
N GLU A 14 -10.58 9.02 -2.87
CA GLU A 14 -9.94 8.99 -1.54
C GLU A 14 -8.42 9.18 -1.66
N LEU A 15 -7.80 8.54 -2.65
CA LEU A 15 -6.37 8.67 -2.89
C LEU A 15 -5.95 10.11 -3.23
N GLN A 16 -6.81 10.93 -3.86
CA GLN A 16 -6.45 12.31 -4.23
C GLN A 16 -6.19 13.21 -3.01
N GLU A 17 -6.96 13.03 -1.95
CA GLU A 17 -6.85 13.77 -0.68
C GLU A 17 -5.67 13.31 0.20
N LEU A 18 -5.05 12.17 -0.14
CA LEU A 18 -3.93 11.63 0.62
C LEU A 18 -2.60 12.32 0.35
N GLN A 19 -1.70 12.16 1.32
CA GLN A 19 -0.34 12.65 1.26
C GLN A 19 0.41 12.11 0.03
N PRO A 20 1.37 12.86 -0.54
CA PRO A 20 2.09 12.45 -1.75
C PRO A 20 2.80 11.09 -1.63
N SER A 21 3.36 10.79 -0.46
CA SER A 21 4.01 9.51 -0.19
C SER A 21 3.03 8.33 -0.19
N ALA A 22 1.83 8.50 0.36
CA ALA A 22 0.77 7.49 0.35
C ALA A 22 0.30 7.22 -1.08
N LYS A 23 0.08 8.28 -1.87
CA LYS A 23 -0.26 8.17 -3.29
C LYS A 23 0.79 7.39 -4.08
N LEU A 24 2.05 7.75 -3.90
CA LEU A 24 3.16 7.08 -4.59
C LEU A 24 3.18 5.59 -4.23
N VAL A 25 3.10 5.26 -2.94
CA VAL A 25 3.10 3.86 -2.48
C VAL A 25 1.93 3.07 -3.04
N ALA A 26 0.71 3.62 -3.02
CA ALA A 26 -0.46 2.96 -3.61
C ALA A 26 -0.24 2.69 -5.10
N LYS A 27 0.32 3.66 -5.82
CA LYS A 27 0.59 3.52 -7.24
C LYS A 27 1.69 2.52 -7.55
N THR A 28 2.75 2.47 -6.73
CA THR A 28 3.79 1.44 -6.83
C THR A 28 3.21 0.04 -6.62
N LEU A 29 2.35 -0.15 -5.61
CA LEU A 29 1.66 -1.42 -5.38
C LEU A 29 0.69 -1.79 -6.51
N GLU A 30 0.03 -0.82 -7.14
CA GLU A 30 -0.82 -1.05 -8.30
C GLU A 30 -0.01 -1.58 -9.50
N TYR A 31 1.19 -1.04 -9.73
CA TYR A 31 2.05 -1.43 -10.86
C TYR A 31 2.86 -2.71 -10.62
N GLU A 32 3.45 -2.86 -9.43
CA GLU A 32 4.35 -3.96 -9.10
C GLU A 32 3.62 -5.13 -8.40
N GLY A 33 2.41 -4.88 -7.91
CA GLY A 33 1.62 -5.84 -7.16
C GLY A 33 2.07 -5.96 -5.71
N LYS A 34 2.16 -7.20 -5.23
CA LYS A 34 2.45 -7.49 -3.82
C LYS A 34 3.95 -7.37 -3.55
N LEU A 35 4.32 -6.38 -2.74
CA LEU A 35 5.69 -6.15 -2.28
C LEU A 35 5.77 -6.23 -0.76
N THR A 36 6.93 -6.67 -0.26
CA THR A 36 7.29 -6.51 1.16
C THR A 36 7.65 -5.05 1.45
N GLN A 37 7.66 -4.64 2.73
CA GLN A 37 8.01 -3.26 3.10
C GLN A 37 9.42 -2.83 2.63
N PRO A 38 10.47 -3.67 2.70
CA PRO A 38 11.78 -3.35 2.16
C PRO A 38 11.78 -3.19 0.63
N GLN A 39 11.15 -4.12 -0.10
CA GLN A 39 11.04 -4.03 -1.56
C GLN A 39 10.30 -2.77 -1.98
N LEU A 40 9.20 -2.44 -1.30
CA LEU A 40 8.44 -1.23 -1.55
C LEU A 40 9.26 0.04 -1.27
N SER A 41 10.17 0.01 -0.29
CA SER A 41 11.11 1.10 -0.01
C SER A 41 12.09 1.32 -1.16
N GLU A 42 12.61 0.24 -1.72
CA GLU A 42 13.52 0.28 -2.87
C GLU A 42 12.79 0.75 -4.13
N SER A 43 11.63 0.16 -4.44
CA SER A 43 10.82 0.48 -5.62
C SER A 43 10.29 1.92 -5.62
N ALA A 44 9.77 2.40 -4.49
CA ALA A 44 9.23 3.75 -4.38
C ALA A 44 10.31 4.82 -4.14
N LEU A 45 11.58 4.44 -3.95
CA LEU A 45 12.69 5.32 -3.57
C LEU A 45 12.37 6.17 -2.32
N LEU A 46 11.65 5.57 -1.37
CA LEU A 46 11.27 6.21 -0.11
C LEU A 46 12.02 5.54 1.04
N PRO A 47 12.41 6.30 2.08
CA PRO A 47 12.90 5.70 3.32
C PRO A 47 11.87 4.75 3.93
N VAL A 48 12.30 3.64 4.53
CA VAL A 48 11.43 2.64 5.17
C VAL A 48 10.42 3.26 6.14
N ARG A 49 10.82 4.31 6.90
CA ARG A 49 9.92 5.01 7.82
C ARG A 49 8.76 5.72 7.10
N THR A 50 9.04 6.29 5.93
CA THR A 50 8.03 6.93 5.09
C THR A 50 7.10 5.89 4.47
N VAL A 51 7.63 4.76 4.00
CA VAL A 51 6.82 3.63 3.52
C VAL A 51 5.88 3.13 4.60
N ARG A 52 6.38 2.93 5.83
CA ARG A 52 5.54 2.52 6.97
C ARG A 52 4.42 3.51 7.26
N SER A 53 4.72 4.82 7.25
CA SER A 53 3.70 5.85 7.46
C SER A 53 2.68 5.88 6.33
N ALA A 54 3.13 5.73 5.08
CA ALA A 54 2.28 5.68 3.91
C ALA A 54 1.34 4.46 3.93
N LEU A 55 1.86 3.26 4.22
CA LEU A 55 1.06 2.05 4.36
C LEU A 55 0.03 2.19 5.48
N ARG A 56 0.40 2.80 6.62
CA ARG A 56 -0.54 3.07 7.72
C ARG A 56 -1.68 3.98 7.27
N ILE A 57 -1.37 5.08 6.58
CA ILE A 57 -2.40 6.00 6.05
C ILE A 57 -3.32 5.26 5.09
N LEU A 58 -2.78 4.46 4.18
CA LEU A 58 -3.57 3.70 3.21
C LEU A 58 -4.45 2.64 3.88
N GLU A 59 -3.98 1.99 4.94
CA GLU A 59 -4.75 1.04 5.73
C GLU A 59 -5.84 1.72 6.56
N GLU A 60 -5.56 2.89 7.16
CA GLU A 60 -6.54 3.70 7.90
C GLU A 60 -7.67 4.24 7.00
N ASN A 61 -7.44 4.32 5.69
CA ASN A 61 -8.43 4.71 4.69
C ASN A 61 -9.01 3.50 3.93
N ASP A 62 -8.76 2.27 4.39
CA ASP A 62 -9.25 1.03 3.77
C ASP A 62 -8.85 0.81 2.28
N ILE A 63 -7.85 1.55 1.78
CA ILE A 63 -7.35 1.46 0.39
C ILE A 63 -6.49 0.21 0.18
N ILE A 64 -5.79 -0.24 1.23
CA ILE A 64 -4.97 -1.45 1.20
C ILE A 64 -5.28 -2.37 2.37
N THR A 65 -4.97 -3.66 2.20
CA THR A 65 -4.97 -4.64 3.30
C THR A 65 -3.58 -5.20 3.48
N ALA A 66 -3.00 -5.06 4.67
CA ALA A 66 -1.74 -5.70 5.01
C ALA A 66 -1.95 -7.19 5.33
N ARG A 67 -1.04 -8.04 4.85
CA ARG A 67 -0.97 -9.46 5.22
C ARG A 67 0.39 -9.77 5.83
N ILE A 68 0.40 -10.56 6.89
CA ILE A 68 1.64 -11.13 7.44
C ILE A 68 2.18 -12.15 6.44
N SER A 69 3.40 -11.92 5.95
CA SER A 69 4.10 -12.90 5.14
C SER A 69 4.69 -13.98 6.03
N THR A 70 4.33 -15.24 5.80
CA THR A 70 4.91 -16.41 6.50
C THR A 70 6.21 -16.90 5.85
N MET A 71 6.70 -16.22 4.81
CA MET A 71 7.92 -16.59 4.06
C MET A 71 9.20 -16.05 4.69
N ASP A 72 9.11 -15.14 5.67
CA ASP A 72 10.25 -14.46 6.30
C ASP A 72 10.29 -14.67 7.83
N ALA A 73 9.64 -15.74 8.33
CA ALA A 73 9.56 -16.07 9.75
C ALA A 73 10.76 -16.90 10.24
#